data_AF-A0A535MZH9-F1
#
_entry.id   AF-A0A535MZH9-F1
#
_cell.length_a   1.000
_cell.length_b   1.000
_cell.length_c   1.000
_cell.angle_alpha   90.00
_cell.angle_beta   90.00
_cell.angle_gamma   90.00
#
_symmetry.space_group_name_H-M   'P 1'
#
loop_
_entity.id
_entity.type
_entity.pdbx_description
1 polymer ?
#
loop_
_entity_poly.entity_id
_entity_poly.type
_entity_poly.pdbx_seq_one_letter_code
_entity_poly.pdbx_strand_id
1 'polypeptide(L)'
;MTLCVAVKQPALSLQGAGNVLSYQGLDAQPAGSATLRGPGAAAAEICVYLPTFVKLNANRLHWLSSAGIAFTRALNDTPKMVAIVAMAALAEGFNLAGLKSLTFGGVALAMTLGSLTGHVVARRMGEKVCCLTEVDGFIANLVTAGLVGAAANLGLPVSTTHVSNGAIVGVGLRRGAREVSWKTVRDFVLAWVVTLAAGALLALVAYFLIRPFLG
;
A
#
# COMPACT_ATOMS: atom_id res chain seq x y z
N MET A 1 -24.21 -18.08 7.09
CA MET A 1 -22.89 -18.63 7.49
C MET A 1 -21.85 -17.52 7.35
N THR A 2 -21.26 -17.14 8.47
CA THR A 2 -20.55 -15.87 8.71
C THR A 2 -19.05 -16.07 8.55
N LEU A 3 -18.36 -15.17 7.83
CA LEU A 3 -16.89 -15.13 7.82
C LEU A 3 -16.44 -14.18 8.93
N CYS A 4 -15.78 -14.71 9.96
CA CYS A 4 -15.05 -13.90 10.93
C CYS A 4 -13.56 -13.91 10.57
N VAL A 5 -12.94 -12.74 10.62
CA VAL A 5 -11.51 -12.58 10.40
C VAL A 5 -10.89 -12.35 11.78
N ALA A 6 -10.15 -13.36 12.24
CA ALA A 6 -9.42 -13.33 13.50
C ALA A 6 -8.28 -12.30 13.42
N VAL A 7 -8.44 -11.16 14.09
CA VAL A 7 -7.35 -10.18 14.28
C VAL A 7 -6.85 -10.33 15.71
N LYS A 8 -5.60 -10.80 15.86
CA LYS A 8 -4.95 -10.95 17.16
C LYS A 8 -4.53 -9.56 17.69
N GLN A 9 -5.29 -8.98 18.61
CA GLN A 9 -4.93 -7.72 19.29
C GLN A 9 -4.20 -7.98 20.62
N PRO A 10 -3.16 -7.21 20.98
CA PRO A 10 -2.62 -7.20 22.34
C PRO A 10 -3.57 -6.41 23.27
N ALA A 11 -4.16 -7.11 24.24
CA ALA A 11 -4.83 -6.64 25.45
C ALA A 11 -5.79 -5.43 25.30
N LEU A 12 -7.10 -5.71 25.16
CA LEU A 12 -8.16 -4.71 25.26
C LEU A 12 -8.51 -4.47 26.75
N SER A 13 -8.30 -3.26 27.28
CA SER A 13 -8.81 -2.86 28.60
C SER A 13 -10.24 -2.33 28.47
N LEU A 14 -11.23 -3.14 28.85
CA LEU A 14 -12.63 -2.69 28.92
C LEU A 14 -12.89 -2.04 30.28
N GLN A 15 -13.01 -0.70 30.29
CA GLN A 15 -13.50 0.05 31.45
C GLN A 15 -15.00 0.30 31.25
N GLY A 16 -15.83 -0.56 31.84
CA GLY A 16 -17.28 -0.48 31.73
C GLY A 16 -17.89 0.52 32.70
N ALA A 17 -18.51 1.58 32.17
CA ALA A 17 -19.61 2.26 32.83
C ALA A 17 -20.91 1.60 32.36
N GLY A 18 -21.64 0.98 33.30
CA GLY A 18 -23.01 0.50 33.22
C GLY A 18 -23.61 0.19 31.83
N ASN A 19 -23.61 -1.09 31.45
CA ASN A 19 -24.83 -1.88 31.22
C ASN A 19 -24.48 -3.27 30.67
N VAL A 20 -25.19 -4.25 31.19
CA VAL A 20 -25.00 -5.71 31.08
C VAL A 20 -24.85 -6.18 29.62
N LEU A 21 -23.75 -6.90 29.32
CA LEU A 21 -23.64 -7.75 28.13
C LEU A 21 -23.86 -9.21 28.57
N SER A 22 -25.04 -9.74 28.27
CA SER A 22 -25.42 -11.12 28.56
C SER A 22 -24.68 -12.08 27.61
N TYR A 23 -23.85 -12.96 28.15
CA TYR A 23 -23.33 -14.13 27.44
C TYR A 23 -24.01 -15.39 27.98
N GLN A 24 -24.65 -16.14 27.09
CA GLN A 24 -25.27 -17.44 27.41
C GLN A 24 -24.19 -18.47 27.74
N GLY A 25 -24.12 -18.91 29.00
CA GLY A 25 -23.35 -20.10 29.39
C GLY A 25 -22.52 -20.05 30.68
N LEU A 26 -22.68 -19.05 31.55
CA LEU A 26 -22.07 -19.06 32.88
C LEU A 26 -23.08 -18.59 33.92
N ASP A 27 -23.35 -19.46 34.89
CA ASP A 27 -24.18 -19.17 36.06
C ASP A 27 -23.64 -17.94 36.80
N ALA A 28 -24.56 -17.05 37.15
CA ALA A 28 -24.26 -15.80 37.81
C ALA A 28 -23.70 -16.05 39.22
N GLN A 29 -22.57 -15.42 39.54
CA GLN A 29 -22.17 -15.15 40.93
C GLN A 29 -21.69 -13.70 41.08
N PRO A 30 -22.01 -13.04 42.22
CA PRO A 30 -22.03 -11.58 42.30
C PRO A 30 -20.69 -10.97 42.69
N ALA A 31 -20.51 -9.73 42.22
CA ALA A 31 -19.67 -8.66 42.76
C ALA A 31 -18.30 -9.06 43.34
N GLY A 32 -17.30 -9.16 42.46
CA GLY A 32 -15.89 -9.17 42.82
C GLY A 32 -15.05 -8.95 41.57
N SER A 33 -14.05 -8.08 41.65
CA SER A 33 -13.07 -7.84 40.58
C SER A 33 -12.44 -9.15 40.11
N ALA A 34 -12.80 -9.63 38.92
CA ALA A 34 -12.23 -10.83 38.34
C ALA A 34 -11.02 -10.46 37.46
N THR A 35 -9.81 -10.54 38.03
CA THR A 35 -8.58 -10.65 37.24
C THR A 35 -8.51 -12.05 36.64
N LEU A 36 -8.79 -12.18 35.33
CA LEU A 36 -8.56 -13.42 34.60
C LEU A 36 -7.05 -13.67 34.47
N ARG A 37 -6.47 -14.42 35.41
CA ARG A 37 -5.18 -15.09 35.25
C ARG A 37 -5.42 -16.47 34.66
N GLY A 38 -5.23 -16.60 33.35
CA GLY A 38 -5.21 -17.88 32.64
C GLY A 38 -4.20 -17.83 31.49
N PRO A 39 -3.52 -18.93 31.15
CA PRO A 39 -2.57 -18.99 30.04
C PRO A 39 -3.35 -18.99 28.72
N GLY A 40 -3.68 -17.79 28.22
CA GLY A 40 -4.44 -17.64 26.97
C GLY A 40 -5.36 -16.43 26.99
N ALA A 41 -4.78 -15.23 26.89
CA ALA A 41 -5.56 -14.00 26.73
C ALA A 41 -6.31 -14.04 25.40
N ALA A 42 -7.64 -14.09 25.48
CA ALA A 42 -8.55 -14.17 24.33
C ALA A 42 -8.53 -12.87 23.52
N ALA A 43 -8.31 -13.00 22.21
CA ALA A 43 -8.31 -11.92 21.24
C ALA A 43 -9.75 -11.45 20.95
N ALA A 44 -10.00 -10.13 20.96
CA ALA A 44 -11.25 -9.55 20.52
C ALA A 44 -11.31 -9.53 18.98
N GLU A 45 -12.30 -10.21 18.40
CA GLU A 45 -12.53 -10.29 16.95
C GLU A 45 -13.45 -9.15 16.46
N ILE A 46 -13.02 -8.44 15.40
CA ILE A 46 -13.85 -7.49 14.65
C ILE A 46 -14.33 -8.23 13.38
N CYS A 47 -15.61 -8.57 13.27
CA CYS A 47 -16.16 -9.22 12.08
C CYS A 47 -16.78 -8.19 11.13
N VAL A 48 -16.26 -8.12 9.90
CA VAL A 48 -16.83 -7.32 8.79
C VAL A 48 -17.82 -8.21 8.04
N TYR A 49 -19.10 -7.84 8.04
CA TYR A 49 -20.17 -8.60 7.39
C TYR A 49 -20.24 -8.27 5.88
N LEU A 50 -19.61 -9.09 5.03
CA LEU A 50 -19.77 -9.00 3.57
C LEU A 50 -20.41 -10.30 3.03
N PRO A 51 -21.54 -10.24 2.28
CA PRO A 51 -22.21 -11.43 1.79
C PRO A 51 -21.49 -11.96 0.54
N THR A 52 -20.71 -13.05 0.65
CA THR A 52 -20.13 -13.70 -0.55
C THR A 52 -20.03 -15.22 -0.43
N PHE A 53 -20.27 -15.91 -1.55
CA PHE A 53 -20.35 -17.37 -1.74
C PHE A 53 -19.00 -18.13 -1.67
N VAL A 54 -17.90 -17.48 -1.26
CA VAL A 54 -16.53 -18.04 -1.29
C VAL A 54 -15.83 -17.81 0.05
N LYS A 55 -15.38 -18.88 0.72
CA LYS A 55 -14.52 -18.78 1.92
C LYS A 55 -13.13 -18.28 1.50
N LEU A 56 -12.87 -16.98 1.60
CA LEU A 56 -11.57 -16.37 1.34
C LEU A 56 -10.75 -16.30 2.65
N ASN A 57 -9.50 -16.76 2.60
CA ASN A 57 -8.54 -16.65 3.71
C ASN A 57 -7.79 -15.30 3.63
N ALA A 58 -7.38 -14.74 4.77
CA ALA A 58 -6.60 -13.49 4.86
C ALA A 58 -5.36 -13.51 3.97
N ASN A 59 -4.64 -14.64 3.89
CA ASN A 59 -3.48 -14.77 3.02
C ASN A 59 -3.85 -14.66 1.52
N ARG A 60 -4.94 -15.31 1.09
CA ARG A 60 -5.41 -15.21 -0.31
C ARG A 60 -5.86 -13.79 -0.64
N LEU A 61 -6.54 -13.16 0.31
CA LEU A 61 -7.02 -11.79 0.15
C LEU A 61 -5.87 -10.79 0.08
N HIS A 62 -4.81 -10.99 0.87
CA HIS A 62 -3.57 -10.24 0.78
C HIS A 62 -2.94 -10.40 -0.62
N TRP A 63 -2.69 -11.62 -1.11
CA TRP A 63 -2.14 -11.81 -2.45
C TRP A 63 -2.99 -11.20 -3.57
N LEU A 64 -4.32 -11.33 -3.49
CA LEU A 64 -5.23 -10.72 -4.45
C LEU A 64 -5.15 -9.18 -4.41
N SER A 65 -5.10 -8.59 -3.22
CA SER A 65 -4.94 -7.13 -3.08
C SER A 65 -3.59 -6.63 -3.58
N SER A 66 -2.51 -7.41 -3.44
CA SER A 66 -1.20 -7.09 -4.00
C SER A 66 -1.25 -7.06 -5.54
N ALA A 67 -1.99 -7.97 -6.17
CA ALA A 67 -2.26 -7.91 -7.60
C ALA A 67 -3.07 -6.65 -7.99
N GLY A 68 -4.01 -6.23 -7.15
CA GLY A 68 -4.76 -4.98 -7.31
C GLY A 68 -3.87 -3.73 -7.29
N ILE A 69 -2.90 -3.66 -6.38
CA ILE A 69 -1.90 -2.57 -6.42
C ILE A 69 -1.06 -2.65 -7.70
N ALA A 70 -0.59 -3.83 -8.10
CA ALA A 70 0.22 -3.97 -9.30
C ALA A 70 -0.53 -3.46 -10.55
N PHE A 71 -1.82 -3.79 -10.67
CA PHE A 71 -2.67 -3.31 -11.73
C PHE A 71 -2.87 -1.79 -11.70
N THR A 72 -3.26 -1.23 -10.55
CA THR A 72 -3.48 0.22 -10.42
C THR A 72 -2.20 1.02 -10.57
N ARG A 73 -1.05 0.48 -10.15
CA ARG A 73 0.28 1.04 -10.42
C ARG A 73 0.59 1.07 -11.91
N ALA A 74 0.27 0.00 -12.65
CA ALA A 74 0.43 -0.02 -14.10
C ALA A 74 -0.45 1.05 -14.79
N LEU A 75 -1.71 1.20 -14.38
CA LEU A 75 -2.61 2.23 -14.91
C LEU A 75 -2.08 3.65 -14.68
N ASN A 76 -1.48 3.90 -13.51
CA ASN A 76 -0.99 5.23 -13.15
C ASN A 76 0.38 5.57 -13.75
N ASP A 77 1.30 4.60 -13.84
CA ASP A 77 2.69 4.88 -14.21
C ASP A 77 2.97 4.67 -15.71
N THR A 78 2.25 3.78 -16.40
CA THR A 78 2.45 3.55 -17.85
C THR A 78 2.19 4.80 -18.69
N PRO A 79 1.08 5.55 -18.50
CA PRO A 79 0.82 6.75 -19.29
C PRO A 79 1.89 7.83 -19.12
N LYS A 80 2.49 7.95 -17.92
CA LYS A 80 3.57 8.92 -17.66
C LYS A 80 4.81 8.64 -18.49
N MET A 81 5.19 7.37 -18.61
CA MET A 81 6.36 6.97 -19.41
C MET A 81 6.06 7.06 -20.91
N VAL A 82 4.87 6.62 -21.34
CA VAL A 82 4.44 6.73 -22.75
C VAL A 82 4.36 8.18 -23.18
N ALA A 83 3.94 9.11 -22.30
CA ALA A 83 3.90 10.53 -22.62
C ALA A 83 5.28 11.11 -22.95
N ILE A 84 6.34 10.72 -22.22
CA ILE A 84 7.71 11.18 -22.51
C ILE A 84 8.16 10.70 -23.88
N VAL A 85 7.92 9.42 -24.21
CA VAL A 85 8.27 8.86 -25.52
C VAL A 85 7.46 9.50 -26.64
N ALA A 86 6.15 9.72 -26.41
CA ALA A 86 5.27 10.38 -27.37
C ALA A 86 5.71 11.83 -27.65
N MET A 87 6.15 12.57 -26.63
CA MET A 87 6.68 13.93 -26.79
C MET A 87 7.98 13.96 -27.60
N ALA A 88 8.87 12.99 -27.39
CA ALA A 88 10.08 12.86 -28.21
C ALA A 88 9.74 12.51 -29.67
N ALA A 89 8.83 11.56 -29.88
CA ALA A 89 8.39 11.16 -31.22
C ALA A 89 7.70 12.31 -31.98
N LEU A 90 6.94 13.16 -31.27
CA LEU A 90 6.33 14.37 -31.83
C LEU A 90 7.39 15.37 -32.31
N ALA A 91 8.49 15.53 -31.58
CA ALA A 91 9.57 16.45 -31.97
C ALA A 91 10.26 16.04 -33.28
N GLU A 92 10.28 14.75 -33.60
CA GLU A 92 10.84 14.20 -34.84
C GLU A 92 9.79 14.00 -35.96
N GLY A 93 8.52 14.37 -35.73
CA GLY A 93 7.47 14.30 -36.75
C GLY A 93 6.88 12.91 -37.00
N PHE A 94 7.07 11.95 -36.08
CA PHE A 94 6.49 10.61 -36.21
C PHE A 94 4.96 10.60 -36.03
N ASN A 95 4.30 9.67 -36.74
CA ASN A 95 2.86 9.46 -36.60
C ASN A 95 2.52 8.70 -35.30
N LEU A 96 1.84 9.39 -34.38
CA LEU A 96 1.47 8.82 -33.07
C LEU A 96 0.43 7.70 -33.14
N ALA A 97 -0.38 7.61 -34.19
CA ALA A 97 -1.46 6.63 -34.25
C ALA A 97 -0.92 5.19 -34.27
N GLY A 98 0.13 4.94 -35.06
CA GLY A 98 0.81 3.63 -35.10
C GLY A 98 1.73 3.40 -33.90
N LEU A 99 2.31 4.46 -33.34
CA LEU A 99 3.31 4.35 -32.27
C LEU A 99 2.69 4.04 -30.90
N LYS A 100 1.43 4.47 -30.65
CA LYS A 100 0.75 4.33 -29.34
C LYS A 100 0.72 2.89 -28.83
N SER A 101 0.31 1.93 -29.65
CA SER A 101 0.16 0.53 -29.21
C SER A 101 1.51 -0.13 -28.95
N LEU A 102 2.51 0.16 -29.79
CA LEU A 102 3.86 -0.38 -29.65
C LEU A 102 4.59 0.21 -28.43
N THR A 103 4.49 1.53 -28.22
CA THR A 103 5.12 2.19 -27.06
C THR A 103 4.46 1.76 -25.76
N PHE A 104 3.14 1.61 -25.72
CA PHE A 104 2.46 1.10 -24.54
C PHE A 104 2.89 -0.33 -24.20
N GLY A 105 2.93 -1.22 -25.19
CA GLY A 105 3.40 -2.60 -25.01
C GLY A 105 4.87 -2.67 -24.57
N GLY A 106 5.74 -1.87 -25.16
CA GLY A 106 7.16 -1.79 -24.81
C GLY A 106 7.39 -1.28 -23.38
N VAL A 107 6.71 -0.21 -22.99
CA VAL A 107 6.77 0.31 -21.61
C VAL A 107 6.24 -0.71 -20.61
N ALA A 108 5.11 -1.36 -20.90
CA ALA A 108 4.55 -2.39 -20.02
C ALA A 108 5.52 -3.57 -19.82
N LEU A 109 6.18 -4.02 -20.89
CA LEU A 109 7.18 -5.08 -20.83
C LEU A 109 8.41 -4.65 -20.02
N ALA A 110 8.92 -3.44 -20.26
CA ALA A 110 10.05 -2.88 -19.50
C ALA A 110 9.72 -2.76 -18.00
N MET A 111 8.51 -2.28 -17.66
CA MET A 111 8.04 -2.21 -16.27
C MET A 111 7.93 -3.59 -15.63
N THR A 112 7.42 -4.58 -16.36
CA THR A 112 7.31 -5.96 -15.86
C THR A 112 8.68 -6.54 -15.55
N LEU A 113 9.64 -6.39 -16.47
CA LEU A 113 11.02 -6.85 -16.28
C LEU A 113 11.71 -6.12 -15.11
N GLY A 114 11.54 -4.81 -15.02
CA GLY A 114 12.10 -4.01 -13.91
C GLY A 114 11.52 -4.39 -12.54
N SER A 115 10.25 -4.80 -12.50
CA SER A 115 9.60 -5.21 -11.24
C SER A 115 10.26 -6.45 -10.61
N LEU A 116 10.88 -7.31 -11.42
CA LEU A 116 11.58 -8.52 -10.93
C LEU A 116 12.79 -8.17 -10.03
N THR A 117 13.46 -7.05 -10.29
CA THR A 117 14.64 -6.62 -9.51
C THR A 117 14.26 -5.72 -8.32
N GLY A 118 13.03 -5.19 -8.29
CA GLY A 118 12.57 -4.23 -7.28
C GLY A 118 12.26 -4.80 -5.88
N HIS A 119 12.38 -6.11 -5.68
CA HIS A 119 11.97 -6.79 -4.44
C HIS A 119 12.71 -6.28 -3.18
N VAL A 120 13.95 -5.79 -3.33
CA VAL A 120 14.74 -5.25 -2.21
C VAL A 120 14.07 -4.01 -1.61
N VAL A 121 13.53 -3.13 -2.47
CA VAL A 121 12.85 -1.91 -2.02
C VAL A 121 11.53 -2.26 -1.34
N ALA A 122 10.74 -3.16 -1.95
CA ALA A 122 9.48 -3.63 -1.38
C ALA A 122 9.67 -4.24 0.02
N ARG A 123 10.71 -5.06 0.18
CA ARG A 123 11.05 -5.68 1.47
C ARG A 123 11.40 -4.63 2.53
N ARG A 124 12.18 -3.60 2.19
CA ARG A 124 12.55 -2.53 3.13
C ARG A 124 11.32 -1.73 3.59
N MET A 125 10.35 -1.50 2.72
CA MET A 125 9.12 -0.79 3.09
C MET A 125 8.21 -1.61 4.01
N GLY A 126 8.09 -2.92 3.76
CA GLY A 126 7.26 -3.81 4.56
C GLY A 126 7.84 -4.18 5.93
N GLU A 127 9.17 -4.35 6.04
CA GLU A 127 9.78 -4.85 7.28
C GLU A 127 10.22 -3.74 8.26
N LYS A 128 10.53 -2.54 7.76
CA LYS A 128 11.18 -1.50 8.59
C LYS A 128 10.25 -0.41 9.13
N VAL A 129 9.01 -0.33 8.64
CA VAL A 129 8.08 0.74 9.00
C VAL A 129 7.25 0.34 10.21
N CYS A 130 6.56 -0.79 10.14
CA CYS A 130 5.80 -1.39 11.24
C CYS A 130 5.64 -2.91 11.01
N CYS A 131 5.37 -3.69 12.05
CA CYS A 131 5.11 -5.12 11.91
C CYS A 131 3.69 -5.37 11.36
N LEU A 132 3.55 -5.65 10.05
CA LEU A 132 2.25 -5.91 9.43
C LEU A 132 1.81 -7.38 9.59
N THR A 133 0.53 -7.58 9.95
CA THR A 133 -0.17 -8.86 9.77
C THR A 133 -0.73 -9.00 8.35
N GLU A 134 -1.21 -10.17 7.93
CA GLU A 134 -1.81 -10.35 6.60
C GLU A 134 -3.06 -9.47 6.40
N VAL A 135 -3.82 -9.23 7.48
CA VAL A 135 -5.00 -8.36 7.45
C VAL A 135 -4.60 -6.89 7.31
N ASP A 136 -3.56 -6.47 8.02
CA ASP A 136 -3.00 -5.11 7.91
C ASP A 136 -2.47 -4.85 6.50
N GLY A 137 -1.76 -5.82 5.92
CA GLY A 137 -1.26 -5.78 4.55
C GLY A 137 -2.41 -5.70 3.53
N PHE A 138 -3.44 -6.51 3.69
CA PHE A 138 -4.64 -6.44 2.85
C PHE A 138 -5.30 -5.05 2.89
N ILE A 139 -5.51 -4.48 4.07
CA ILE A 139 -6.14 -3.16 4.21
C ILE A 139 -5.27 -2.07 3.58
N ALA A 140 -3.97 -2.06 3.86
CA ALA A 140 -3.04 -1.10 3.26
C ALA A 140 -3.05 -1.21 1.73
N ASN A 141 -3.11 -2.43 1.20
CA ASN A 141 -3.16 -2.68 -0.22
C ASN A 141 -4.47 -2.20 -0.87
N LEU A 142 -5.60 -2.43 -0.21
CA LEU A 142 -6.91 -1.98 -0.71
C LEU A 142 -7.01 -0.45 -0.75
N VAL A 143 -6.55 0.23 0.31
CA VAL A 143 -6.51 1.70 0.36
C VAL A 143 -5.62 2.25 -0.75
N THR A 144 -4.44 1.64 -0.93
CA THR A 144 -3.50 2.05 -1.98
C THR A 144 -4.10 1.85 -3.37
N ALA A 145 -4.64 0.67 -3.66
CA ALA A 145 -5.26 0.38 -4.94
C ALA A 145 -6.47 1.28 -5.21
N GLY A 146 -7.30 1.55 -4.21
CA GLY A 146 -8.45 2.44 -4.33
C GLY A 146 -8.04 3.88 -4.66
N LEU A 147 -7.12 4.46 -3.90
CA LEU A 147 -6.68 5.84 -4.11
C LEU A 147 -5.90 6.02 -5.41
N VAL A 148 -4.97 5.11 -5.71
CA VAL A 148 -4.20 5.15 -6.96
C VAL A 148 -5.11 4.89 -8.17
N GLY A 149 -6.00 3.91 -8.09
CA GLY A 149 -6.94 3.60 -9.16
C GLY A 149 -7.91 4.75 -9.43
N ALA A 150 -8.45 5.38 -8.39
CA ALA A 150 -9.30 6.55 -8.53
C ALA A 150 -8.55 7.72 -9.19
N ALA A 151 -7.34 8.02 -8.72
CA ALA A 151 -6.51 9.07 -9.31
C ALA A 151 -6.15 8.78 -10.78
N ALA A 152 -5.80 7.54 -11.11
CA ALA A 152 -5.50 7.11 -12.47
C ALA A 152 -6.72 7.27 -13.40
N ASN A 153 -7.92 6.91 -12.93
CA ASN A 153 -9.17 7.09 -13.69
C ASN A 153 -9.49 8.57 -13.94
N LEU A 154 -9.11 9.45 -13.02
CA LEU A 154 -9.24 10.91 -13.18
C LEU A 154 -8.11 11.53 -14.00
N GLY A 155 -7.13 10.72 -14.46
CA GLY A 155 -5.96 11.22 -15.19
C GLY A 155 -4.98 12.02 -14.35
N LEU A 156 -5.08 11.94 -13.01
CA LEU A 156 -4.21 12.67 -12.10
C LEU A 156 -2.92 11.91 -11.85
N PRO A 157 -1.74 12.46 -12.18
CA PRO A 157 -0.47 11.79 -11.94
C PRO A 157 -0.15 11.78 -10.44
N VAL A 158 -0.29 10.63 -9.78
CA VAL A 158 0.01 10.48 -8.34
C VAL A 158 1.23 9.60 -8.10
N SER A 159 1.91 9.80 -6.96
CA SER A 159 3.00 8.94 -6.51
C SER A 159 2.46 7.73 -5.76
N THR A 160 2.55 6.54 -6.37
CA THR A 160 2.06 5.31 -5.73
C THR A 160 2.88 4.91 -4.50
N THR A 161 4.17 5.29 -4.43
CA THR A 161 5.02 5.05 -3.25
C THR A 161 4.60 5.89 -2.06
N HIS A 162 4.20 7.14 -2.27
CA HIS A 162 3.66 8.00 -1.20
C HIS A 162 2.35 7.44 -0.66
N VAL A 163 1.44 7.04 -1.57
CA VAL A 163 0.15 6.47 -1.18
C VAL A 163 0.33 5.15 -0.43
N SER A 164 1.18 4.24 -0.95
CA SER A 164 1.46 2.95 -0.32
C SER A 164 2.12 3.08 1.05
N ASN A 165 3.19 3.88 1.15
CA ASN A 165 3.86 4.12 2.43
C ASN A 165 2.94 4.83 3.43
N GLY A 166 2.10 5.77 2.96
CA GLY A 166 1.10 6.43 3.78
C GLY A 166 0.04 5.47 4.32
N ALA A 167 -0.45 4.53 3.49
CA ALA A 167 -1.38 3.49 3.92
C ALA A 167 -0.75 2.55 4.95
N ILE A 168 0.51 2.12 4.76
CA ILE A 168 1.25 1.29 5.72
C ILE A 168 1.40 2.01 7.06
N VAL A 169 1.84 3.27 7.04
CA VAL A 169 1.97 4.09 8.26
C VAL A 169 0.61 4.28 8.92
N GLY A 170 -0.45 4.55 8.15
CA GLY A 170 -1.81 4.71 8.67
C GLY A 170 -2.34 3.48 9.38
N VAL A 171 -2.10 2.28 8.82
CA VAL A 171 -2.46 1.02 9.48
C VAL A 171 -1.61 0.79 10.74
N GLY A 172 -0.33 1.13 10.71
CA GLY A 172 0.53 1.10 11.89
C GLY A 172 0.04 2.03 13.02
N LEU A 173 -0.39 3.25 12.68
CA LEU A 173 -0.92 4.21 13.65
C LEU A 173 -2.20 3.72 14.34
N ARG A 174 -3.02 2.91 13.66
CA ARG A 174 -4.20 2.27 14.28
C ARG A 174 -3.82 1.36 15.45
N ARG A 175 -2.65 0.72 15.39
CA ARG A 175 -2.12 -0.16 16.46
C ARG A 175 -1.35 0.61 17.54
N GLY A 176 -0.98 1.84 17.25
CA GLY A 176 -0.36 2.77 18.19
C GLY A 176 0.88 3.45 17.59
N ALA A 177 1.10 4.73 17.94
CA ALA A 177 2.22 5.51 17.42
C ALA A 177 3.60 4.95 17.78
N ARG A 178 3.70 4.08 18.79
CA ARG A 178 4.95 3.40 19.18
C ARG A 178 5.30 2.20 18.29
N GLU A 179 4.33 1.65 17.57
CA GLU A 179 4.52 0.52 16.64
C GLU A 179 5.14 0.97 15.29
N VAL A 180 5.20 2.28 15.05
CA VAL A 180 5.75 2.86 13.83
C VAL A 180 7.18 3.33 14.08
N SER A 181 8.10 2.88 13.23
CA SER A 181 9.48 3.38 13.22
C SER A 181 9.55 4.76 12.57
N TRP A 182 9.41 5.81 13.38
CA TRP A 182 9.53 7.20 12.94
C TRP A 182 10.88 7.53 12.30
N LYS A 183 11.95 6.84 12.72
CA LYS A 183 13.27 6.94 12.07
C LYS A 183 13.19 6.49 10.61
N THR A 184 12.63 5.30 10.35
CA THR A 184 12.45 4.80 8.98
C THR A 184 11.57 5.73 8.16
N VAL A 185 10.47 6.23 8.75
CA VAL A 185 9.56 7.17 8.08
C VAL A 185 10.29 8.42 7.63
N ARG A 186 11.04 9.05 8.55
CA ARG A 186 11.86 10.21 8.23
C ARG A 186 12.89 9.90 7.14
N ASP A 187 13.54 8.76 7.20
CA ASP A 187 14.60 8.40 6.26
C ASP A 187 14.07 8.28 4.81
N PHE A 188 12.90 7.66 4.58
CA PHE A 188 12.33 7.62 3.22
C PHE A 188 11.71 8.97 2.78
N VAL A 189 11.18 9.77 3.71
CA VAL A 189 10.70 11.14 3.39
C VAL A 189 11.86 12.03 2.93
N LEU A 190 12.99 11.98 3.64
CA LEU A 190 14.21 12.66 3.23
C LEU A 190 14.71 12.13 1.89
N ALA A 191 14.67 10.81 1.68
CA ALA A 191 15.04 10.23 0.39
C ALA A 191 14.18 10.78 -0.76
N TRP A 192 12.87 10.95 -0.59
CA TRP A 192 12.01 11.54 -1.62
C TRP A 192 12.44 12.96 -2.00
N VAL A 193 12.68 13.83 -1.02
CA VAL A 193 13.14 15.20 -1.28
C VAL A 193 14.50 15.20 -1.98
N VAL A 194 15.45 14.40 -1.49
CA VAL A 194 16.79 14.29 -2.07
C VAL A 194 16.74 13.73 -3.50
N THR A 195 15.89 12.75 -3.78
CA THR A 195 15.76 12.19 -5.14
C THR A 195 15.23 13.20 -6.15
N LEU A 196 14.33 14.10 -5.77
CA LEU A 196 13.87 15.18 -6.64
C LEU A 196 15.00 16.16 -6.96
N ALA A 197 15.75 16.60 -5.95
CA ALA A 197 16.87 17.51 -6.14
C ALA A 197 17.98 16.87 -6.99
N ALA A 198 18.34 15.62 -6.69
CA ALA A 198 19.34 14.87 -7.45
C ALA A 198 18.89 14.64 -8.91
N GLY A 199 17.61 14.30 -9.13
CA GLY A 199 17.05 14.12 -10.46
C GLY A 199 17.10 15.42 -11.29
N ALA A 200 16.74 16.56 -10.69
CA ALA A 200 16.83 17.85 -11.34
C ALA A 200 18.28 18.23 -11.69
N LEU A 201 19.22 18.00 -10.79
CA LEU A 201 20.64 18.25 -11.03
C LEU A 201 21.18 17.35 -12.15
N LEU A 202 20.87 16.06 -12.13
CA LEU A 202 21.30 15.13 -13.18
C LEU A 202 20.70 15.47 -14.54
N ALA A 203 19.43 15.88 -14.58
CA ALA A 203 18.80 16.34 -15.81
C ALA A 203 19.49 17.61 -16.36
N LEU A 204 19.84 18.56 -15.49
CA LEU A 204 20.56 19.77 -15.87
C LEU A 204 21.95 19.44 -16.44
N VAL A 205 22.69 18.57 -15.76
CA VAL A 205 24.02 18.11 -16.21
C VAL A 205 23.90 17.39 -17.56
N ALA A 206 22.95 16.47 -17.70
CA ALA A 206 22.71 15.76 -18.96
C ALA A 206 22.35 16.73 -20.09
N TYR A 207 21.51 17.74 -19.84
CA TYR A 207 21.18 18.77 -20.82
C TYR A 207 22.42 19.52 -21.31
N PHE A 208 23.27 20.01 -20.40
CA PHE A 208 24.50 20.72 -20.79
C PHE A 208 25.52 19.83 -21.51
N LEU A 209 25.56 18.53 -21.20
CA LEU A 209 26.43 17.57 -21.88
C LEU A 209 25.94 17.26 -23.30
N ILE A 210 24.63 17.13 -23.51
CA ILE A 210 24.07 16.76 -24.82
C ILE A 210 23.87 18.00 -25.71
N ARG A 211 23.55 19.17 -25.14
CA ARG A 211 23.36 20.44 -25.88
C ARG A 211 24.41 20.73 -26.97
N PRO A 212 25.73 20.61 -26.75
CA PRO A 212 26.72 20.88 -27.80
C PRO A 212 26.63 19.94 -29.01
N PHE A 213 26.04 18.75 -28.86
CA PHE A 213 25.81 17.80 -29.95
C PHE A 213 24.48 18.00 -30.66
N LEU A 214 23.56 18.78 -30.09
CA LEU A 214 22.20 18.99 -30.60
C LEU A 214 22.06 20.17 -31.58
N GLY A 215 23.07 21.02 -31.72
CA GLY A 215 23.05 22.20 -32.61
C GLY A 215 22.37 23.41 -32.00
#